data_AF-A0A6M5YLB9-F1
#
_entry.id   AF-A0A6M5YLB9-F1
#
_cell.length_a   1.000
_cell.length_b   1.000
_cell.length_c   1.000
_cell.angle_alpha   90.00
_cell.angle_beta   90.00
_cell.angle_gamma   90.00
#
_symmetry.space_group_name_H-M   'P 1'
#
loop_
_entity.id
_entity.type
_entity.pdbx_description
1 polymer ?
#
loop_
_entity_poly.entity_id
_entity_poly.type
_entity_poly.pdbx_seq_one_letter_code
_entity_poly.pdbx_strand_id
1 'polypeptide(L)'
;MTLIRRVPPIVPLALLAGLALVPAGCGGGDGVKSYDVPKTSESGKRDAGSSAPAQPATGGDYRILGAMYPAVNPQWFFKFTGPADALTPFEAGFDKLLASVSLPPNGSPEFDTPEGWTRGPGRAGIVIATLRTPDKKYEVTVTSSTGGVGPNLKRWAVDQLGMPSFGEEDVAKYTKTIDAKGVKGLRVDLRGPKNPAGGMGGPMMGKK
;
A
#
# COMPACT_ATOMS: atom_id res chain seq x y z
N MET A 1 -25.23 -32.10 59.43
CA MET A 1 -26.63 -32.53 59.33
C MET A 1 -27.07 -32.49 57.87
N THR A 2 -27.31 -33.69 57.33
CA THR A 2 -28.39 -34.10 56.42
C THR A 2 -28.61 -33.37 55.07
N LEU A 3 -28.36 -34.16 54.01
CA LEU A 3 -28.93 -34.16 52.64
C LEU A 3 -30.33 -33.54 52.50
N ILE A 4 -30.66 -33.07 51.29
CA ILE A 4 -31.80 -33.58 50.48
C ILE A 4 -31.71 -33.03 49.04
N ARG A 5 -31.55 -33.94 48.06
CA ARG A 5 -31.84 -33.74 46.63
C ARG A 5 -33.36 -33.67 46.43
N ARG A 6 -33.87 -32.80 45.54
CA ARG A 6 -35.15 -33.01 44.84
C ARG A 6 -35.12 -32.44 43.40
N VAL A 7 -35.49 -33.31 42.46
CA VAL A 7 -35.91 -33.16 41.06
C VAL A 7 -37.37 -33.73 41.04
N PRO A 8 -38.30 -33.59 40.05
CA PRO A 8 -38.51 -32.80 38.80
C PRO A 8 -39.87 -32.02 38.86
N PRO A 9 -40.67 -31.72 37.78
CA PRO A 9 -41.32 -32.68 36.85
C PRO A 9 -41.28 -32.30 35.34
N ILE A 10 -41.69 -33.27 34.52
CA ILE A 10 -41.86 -33.29 33.06
C ILE A 10 -43.35 -33.02 32.71
N VAL A 11 -43.65 -32.73 31.43
CA VAL A 11 -44.94 -32.95 30.66
C VAL A 11 -45.79 -31.67 30.40
N PRO A 12 -46.62 -31.51 29.32
CA PRO A 12 -46.79 -32.16 27.99
C PRO A 12 -46.68 -31.17 26.78
N LEU A 13 -46.37 -31.57 25.54
CA LEU A 13 -47.24 -32.08 24.43
C LEU A 13 -48.49 -31.24 24.07
N ALA A 14 -48.46 -30.50 22.95
CA ALA A 14 -49.63 -30.23 22.07
C ALA A 14 -49.24 -29.51 20.75
N LEU A 15 -50.07 -29.76 19.73
CA LEU A 15 -50.26 -29.11 18.40
C LEU A 15 -49.45 -29.68 17.23
N LEU A 16 -50.00 -30.63 16.45
CA LEU A 16 -51.03 -30.52 15.39
C LEU A 16 -50.58 -29.80 14.11
N ALA A 17 -50.76 -30.54 13.02
CA ALA A 17 -50.45 -30.26 11.63
C ALA A 17 -51.21 -29.06 11.02
N GLY A 18 -50.61 -28.44 10.00
CA GLY A 18 -51.26 -27.47 9.12
C GLY A 18 -50.41 -27.18 7.88
N LEU A 19 -50.94 -27.59 6.72
CA LEU A 19 -50.34 -27.63 5.40
C LEU A 19 -50.43 -26.27 4.66
N ALA A 20 -49.50 -26.06 3.71
CA ALA A 20 -49.61 -25.26 2.48
C ALA A 20 -49.51 -23.72 2.54
N LEU A 21 -48.46 -23.16 1.91
CA LEU A 21 -48.49 -22.51 0.58
C LEU A 21 -47.12 -21.84 0.34
N VAL A 22 -46.45 -22.17 -0.76
CA VAL A 22 -45.21 -21.51 -1.20
C VAL A 22 -45.59 -20.42 -2.20
N PRO A 23 -45.47 -19.12 -1.90
CA PRO A 23 -45.43 -18.09 -2.92
C PRO A 23 -44.00 -17.91 -3.43
N ALA A 24 -43.88 -17.90 -4.76
CA ALA A 24 -42.67 -17.69 -5.54
C ALA A 24 -41.87 -16.46 -5.07
N GLY A 25 -40.63 -16.70 -4.62
CA GLY A 25 -39.62 -15.66 -4.48
C GLY A 25 -39.03 -15.33 -5.85
N CYS A 26 -39.31 -14.15 -6.37
CA CYS A 26 -38.58 -13.58 -7.51
C CYS A 26 -37.14 -13.28 -7.10
N GLY A 27 -36.19 -13.92 -7.77
CA GLY A 27 -34.77 -13.57 -7.69
C GLY A 27 -34.53 -12.20 -8.31
N GLY A 28 -34.16 -11.23 -7.49
CA GLY A 28 -33.56 -9.98 -7.93
C GLY A 28 -32.05 -10.19 -8.08
N GLY A 29 -31.63 -10.57 -9.28
CA GLY A 29 -30.23 -10.69 -9.65
C GLY A 29 -29.54 -9.33 -9.77
N ASP A 30 -28.25 -9.34 -9.44
CA ASP A 30 -27.33 -8.22 -9.46
C ASP A 30 -27.34 -7.40 -10.75
N GLY A 31 -27.63 -6.11 -10.62
CA GLY A 31 -27.41 -5.14 -11.68
C GLY A 31 -25.94 -4.71 -11.77
N VAL A 32 -25.07 -5.57 -12.32
CA VAL A 32 -23.75 -5.13 -12.79
C VAL A 32 -23.95 -4.33 -14.08
N LYS A 33 -23.73 -3.02 -14.01
CA LYS A 33 -23.66 -2.17 -15.21
C LYS A 33 -22.39 -2.52 -15.98
N SER A 34 -22.54 -3.33 -17.02
CA SER A 34 -21.49 -3.61 -18.00
C SER A 34 -21.22 -2.34 -18.81
N TYR A 35 -19.97 -1.90 -18.83
CA TYR A 35 -19.50 -0.88 -19.77
C TYR A 35 -18.53 -1.53 -20.74
N ASP A 36 -18.93 -1.54 -22.01
CA ASP A 36 -18.09 -1.97 -23.13
C ASP A 36 -17.10 -0.85 -23.45
N VAL A 37 -15.80 -1.10 -23.25
CA VAL A 37 -14.73 -0.20 -23.70
C VAL A 37 -14.12 -0.83 -24.95
N PRO A 38 -14.20 -0.19 -26.12
CA PRO A 38 -13.64 -0.75 -27.34
C PRO A 38 -12.13 -0.90 -27.19
N LYS A 39 -11.67 -2.15 -27.26
CA LYS A 39 -10.25 -2.50 -27.31
C LYS A 39 -9.73 -2.12 -28.69
N THR A 40 -9.03 -1.00 -28.80
CA THR A 40 -8.29 -0.65 -30.03
C THR A 40 -7.24 -1.73 -30.24
N SER A 41 -7.47 -2.56 -31.23
CA SER A 41 -6.49 -3.50 -31.76
C SER A 41 -5.79 -2.80 -32.91
N GLU A 42 -4.54 -2.41 -32.72
CA GLU A 42 -3.59 -2.35 -33.82
C GLU A 42 -2.27 -2.95 -33.38
N SER A 43 -2.06 -4.16 -33.88
CA SER A 43 -0.77 -4.83 -33.95
C SER A 43 0.13 -4.05 -34.90
N GLY A 44 1.11 -3.32 -34.34
CA GLY A 44 2.28 -2.85 -35.06
C GLY A 44 3.45 -3.78 -34.78
N LYS A 45 3.64 -4.80 -35.63
CA LYS A 45 4.88 -5.60 -35.68
C LYS A 45 6.07 -4.64 -35.94
N ARG A 46 7.08 -4.62 -35.06
CA ARG A 46 8.49 -4.32 -35.40
C ARG A 46 9.47 -4.67 -34.25
N ASP A 47 10.38 -5.57 -34.60
CA ASP A 47 11.78 -5.76 -34.21
C ASP A 47 12.18 -6.14 -32.76
N ALA A 48 12.71 -7.37 -32.69
CA ALA A 48 13.54 -7.85 -31.60
C ALA A 48 14.84 -7.03 -31.55
N GLY A 49 15.00 -6.24 -30.50
CA GLY A 49 16.25 -5.52 -30.23
C GLY A 49 16.05 -4.18 -29.55
N SER A 50 15.57 -4.18 -28.30
CA SER A 50 15.87 -3.08 -27.37
C SER A 50 15.57 -3.49 -25.92
N SER A 51 16.62 -3.66 -25.12
CA SER A 51 16.58 -3.81 -23.68
C SER A 51 16.28 -2.47 -23.01
N ALA A 52 15.00 -2.13 -22.94
CA ALA A 52 14.50 -1.05 -22.07
C ALA A 52 13.82 -1.66 -20.84
N PRO A 53 14.05 -1.13 -19.62
CA PRO A 53 13.46 -1.69 -18.41
C PRO A 53 11.95 -1.44 -18.37
N ALA A 54 11.19 -2.45 -17.93
CA ALA A 54 9.74 -2.40 -17.77
C ALA A 54 9.29 -1.14 -17.00
N GLN A 55 8.37 -0.40 -17.62
CA GLN A 55 7.76 0.81 -17.08
C GLN A 55 6.67 0.43 -16.06
N PRO A 56 6.63 0.98 -14.83
CA PRO A 56 5.56 0.69 -13.88
C PRO A 56 4.22 1.24 -14.35
N ALA A 57 3.13 0.57 -13.93
CA ALA A 57 1.75 0.78 -14.35
C ALA A 57 1.39 2.25 -14.66
N THR A 58 0.96 2.48 -15.90
CA THR A 58 0.39 3.73 -16.37
C THR A 58 -1.06 3.82 -15.88
N GLY A 59 -1.31 4.55 -14.78
CA GLY A 59 -2.66 4.87 -14.32
C GLY A 59 -2.75 5.14 -12.82
N GLY A 60 -3.51 6.18 -12.44
CA GLY A 60 -3.79 6.54 -11.05
C GLY A 60 -3.32 7.94 -10.69
N ASP A 61 -4.22 8.71 -10.07
CA ASP A 61 -3.99 10.12 -9.71
C ASP A 61 -2.96 10.28 -8.59
N TYR A 62 -2.74 9.22 -7.81
CA TYR A 62 -1.85 9.22 -6.66
C TYR A 62 -0.72 8.20 -6.80
N ARG A 63 0.41 8.52 -6.16
CA ARG A 63 1.65 7.74 -6.21
C ARG A 63 2.19 7.52 -4.81
N ILE A 64 2.72 6.33 -4.57
CA ILE A 64 3.65 6.04 -3.48
C ILE A 64 5.00 5.74 -4.10
N LEU A 65 5.93 6.68 -3.94
CA LEU A 65 7.34 6.44 -4.07
C LEU A 65 7.85 5.89 -2.74
N GLY A 66 8.47 4.71 -2.76
CA GLY A 66 8.89 4.05 -1.53
C GLY A 66 10.29 3.47 -1.63
N ALA A 67 10.85 3.11 -0.49
CA ALA A 67 11.98 2.21 -0.42
C ALA A 67 11.98 1.36 0.85
N MET A 68 12.61 0.20 0.75
CA MET A 68 12.73 -0.77 1.85
C MET A 68 14.19 -1.19 2.02
N TYR A 69 14.71 -1.09 3.25
CA TYR A 69 16.08 -1.50 3.60
C TYR A 69 16.10 -2.37 4.86
N PRO A 70 16.91 -3.45 4.89
CA PRO A 70 17.55 -4.10 3.73
C PRO A 70 16.52 -4.79 2.82
N ALA A 71 16.91 -5.14 1.59
CA ALA A 71 16.00 -5.66 0.57
C ALA A 71 15.23 -6.95 0.95
N VAL A 72 15.88 -7.89 1.66
CA VAL A 72 15.30 -9.21 1.94
C VAL A 72 14.43 -9.22 3.21
N ASN A 73 14.87 -8.54 4.28
CA ASN A 73 14.14 -8.44 5.53
C ASN A 73 14.07 -6.97 5.98
N PRO A 74 13.23 -6.15 5.32
CA PRO A 74 13.25 -4.73 5.53
C PRO A 74 12.77 -4.35 6.92
N GLN A 75 13.54 -3.46 7.54
CA GLN A 75 13.24 -2.84 8.83
C GLN A 75 12.95 -1.34 8.67
N TRP A 76 13.46 -0.74 7.59
CA TRP A 76 13.40 0.69 7.35
C TRP A 76 12.65 0.99 6.06
N PHE A 77 11.68 1.88 6.17
CA PHE A 77 10.80 2.24 5.07
C PHE A 77 10.87 3.75 4.85
N PHE A 78 11.23 4.13 3.63
CA PHE A 78 11.17 5.51 3.16
C PHE A 78 9.90 5.63 2.36
N LYS A 79 8.98 6.52 2.71
CA LYS A 79 7.71 6.64 1.99
C LYS A 79 7.41 8.09 1.64
N PHE A 80 7.14 8.31 0.36
CA PHE A 80 6.87 9.60 -0.26
C PHE A 80 5.57 9.51 -1.06
N THR A 81 4.55 10.24 -0.64
CA THR A 81 3.18 10.02 -1.11
C THR A 81 2.52 11.32 -1.52
N GLY A 82 1.74 11.30 -2.60
CA GLY A 82 1.01 12.47 -3.08
C GLY A 82 0.44 12.25 -4.49
N PRO A 83 -0.12 13.30 -5.10
CA PRO A 83 -0.52 13.25 -6.51
C PRO A 83 0.68 12.87 -7.39
N ALA A 84 0.48 12.01 -8.38
CA ALA A 84 1.56 11.45 -9.19
C ALA A 84 2.39 12.54 -9.89
N ASP A 85 1.73 13.50 -10.52
CA ASP A 85 2.38 14.61 -11.22
C ASP A 85 3.14 15.52 -10.26
N ALA A 86 2.62 15.71 -9.05
CA ALA A 86 3.25 16.57 -8.06
C ALA A 86 4.52 15.95 -7.45
N LEU A 87 4.63 14.62 -7.41
CA LEU A 87 5.86 13.95 -6.94
C LEU A 87 6.94 13.85 -8.03
N THR A 88 6.55 13.91 -9.31
CA THR A 88 7.46 13.69 -10.45
C THR A 88 8.70 14.60 -10.42
N PRO A 89 8.61 15.92 -10.16
CA PRO A 89 9.79 16.79 -10.10
C PRO A 89 10.79 16.43 -8.99
N PHE A 90 10.37 15.67 -7.98
CA PHE A 90 11.16 15.35 -6.79
C PHE A 90 11.79 13.96 -6.85
N GLU A 91 11.50 13.16 -7.89
CA GLU A 91 11.93 11.77 -8.00
C GLU A 91 13.46 11.63 -7.97
N ALA A 92 14.19 12.46 -8.72
CA ALA A 92 15.65 12.43 -8.70
C ALA A 92 16.23 12.77 -7.31
N GLY A 93 15.58 13.66 -6.55
CA GLY A 93 15.97 13.96 -5.17
C GLY A 93 15.71 12.77 -4.24
N PHE A 94 14.57 12.10 -4.43
CA PHE A 94 14.24 10.89 -3.69
C PHE A 94 15.24 9.76 -4.00
N ASP A 95 15.58 9.51 -5.26
CA ASP A 95 16.54 8.46 -5.62
C ASP A 95 17.95 8.73 -5.07
N LYS A 96 18.39 10.00 -5.04
CA LYS A 96 19.65 10.40 -4.38
C LYS A 96 19.63 10.12 -2.87
N LEU A 97 18.51 10.42 -2.19
CA LEU A 97 18.31 10.06 -0.79
C LEU A 97 18.49 8.55 -0.59
N LEU A 98 17.82 7.73 -1.42
CA LEU A 98 17.86 6.27 -1.29
C LEU A 98 19.27 5.69 -1.56
N ALA A 99 19.99 6.21 -2.55
CA ALA A 99 21.36 5.78 -2.85
C ALA A 99 22.36 6.10 -1.73
N SER A 100 22.02 7.03 -0.83
CA SER A 100 22.88 7.45 0.27
C SER A 100 22.73 6.64 1.56
N VAL A 101 21.75 5.73 1.61
CA VAL A 101 21.40 4.99 2.84
C VAL A 101 22.55 4.09 3.27
N SER A 102 22.90 4.14 4.55
CA SER A 102 23.76 3.18 5.24
C SER A 102 23.08 2.65 6.50
N LEU A 103 23.36 1.40 6.85
CA LEU A 103 22.80 0.74 8.03
C LEU A 103 23.92 0.45 9.04
N PRO A 104 24.14 1.32 10.05
CA PRO A 104 25.10 1.02 11.10
C PRO A 104 24.66 -0.19 11.93
N PRO A 105 25.61 -0.97 12.50
CA PRO A 105 25.26 -2.07 13.40
C PRO A 105 24.39 -1.58 14.56
N ASN A 106 23.25 -2.24 14.79
CA ASN A 106 22.30 -1.95 15.88
C ASN A 106 21.79 -0.50 15.94
N GLY A 107 21.79 0.22 14.81
CA GLY A 107 21.36 1.62 14.75
C GLY A 107 20.21 1.89 13.78
N SER A 108 19.75 3.14 13.79
CA SER A 108 18.84 3.68 12.78
C SER A 108 19.59 3.96 11.47
N PRO A 109 18.89 3.98 10.32
CA PRO A 109 19.51 4.26 9.03
C PRO A 109 20.08 5.67 9.03
N GLU A 110 21.28 5.78 8.48
CA GLU A 110 21.88 7.06 8.14
C GLU A 110 21.67 7.32 6.65
N PHE A 111 21.50 8.58 6.30
CA PHE A 111 21.22 9.01 4.94
C PHE A 111 21.49 10.51 4.79
N ASP A 112 21.85 10.89 3.57
CA ASP A 112 22.12 12.26 3.19
C ASP A 112 20.80 12.97 2.85
N THR A 113 20.72 14.26 3.15
CA THR A 113 19.54 15.07 2.79
C THR A 113 19.74 15.60 1.38
N PRO A 114 18.80 15.36 0.43
CA PRO A 114 18.93 15.90 -0.91
C PRO A 114 19.01 17.43 -0.92
N GLU A 115 19.65 17.98 -1.96
CA GLU A 115 19.83 19.42 -2.10
C GLU A 115 18.49 20.18 -2.06
N GLY A 116 18.43 21.21 -1.21
CA GLY A 116 17.24 22.04 -1.01
C GLY A 116 16.14 21.39 -0.15
N TRP A 117 16.27 20.12 0.21
CA TRP A 117 15.33 19.45 1.11
C TRP A 117 15.68 19.78 2.56
N THR A 118 14.71 19.68 3.45
CA THR A 118 14.93 19.92 4.88
C THR A 118 14.64 18.65 5.68
N ARG A 119 15.63 18.16 6.43
CA ARG A 119 15.45 17.07 7.39
C ARG A 119 14.82 17.60 8.67
N GLY A 120 13.76 16.94 9.10
CA GLY A 120 13.08 17.17 10.37
C GLY A 120 13.22 15.98 11.32
N PRO A 121 12.79 16.14 12.58
CA PRO A 121 12.76 15.06 13.54
C PRO A 121 11.76 13.97 13.14
N GLY A 122 11.84 12.84 13.83
CA GLY A 122 10.78 11.85 13.88
C GLY A 122 9.50 12.39 14.55
N ARG A 123 8.49 11.53 14.64
CA ARG A 123 7.24 11.79 15.36
C ARG A 123 7.00 10.64 16.34
N ALA A 124 6.03 10.79 17.24
CA ALA A 124 5.61 9.70 18.12
C ALA A 124 5.29 8.42 17.31
N GLY A 125 5.62 7.26 17.88
CA GLY A 125 5.46 5.96 17.22
C GLY A 125 6.66 5.60 16.35
N ILE A 126 6.39 5.08 15.15
CA ILE A 126 7.40 4.42 14.30
C ILE A 126 8.17 5.36 13.36
N VAL A 127 7.83 6.65 13.32
CA VAL A 127 8.45 7.64 12.41
C VAL A 127 9.72 8.19 13.04
N ILE A 128 10.89 7.82 12.53
CA ILE A 128 12.18 8.20 13.11
C ILE A 128 12.76 9.49 12.51
N ALA A 129 12.34 9.86 11.30
CA ALA A 129 12.76 11.08 10.63
C ALA A 129 11.76 11.51 9.56
N THR A 130 11.83 12.78 9.19
CA THR A 130 11.07 13.36 8.08
C THR A 130 12.01 14.13 7.16
N LEU A 131 11.71 14.18 5.86
CA LEU A 131 12.36 15.08 4.92
C LEU A 131 11.30 15.81 4.11
N ARG A 132 11.35 17.13 4.09
CA ARG A 132 10.42 17.96 3.30
C ARG A 132 11.06 18.39 1.99
N THR A 133 10.25 18.40 0.93
CA THR A 133 10.63 18.96 -0.37
C THR A 133 10.99 20.44 -0.25
N PRO A 134 11.73 21.01 -1.23
CA PRO A 134 12.11 22.42 -1.21
C PRO A 134 10.91 23.39 -1.09
N ASP A 135 9.78 23.04 -1.70
CA ASP A 135 8.53 23.79 -1.61
C ASP A 135 7.72 23.53 -0.33
N LYS A 136 8.21 22.62 0.53
CA LYS A 136 7.64 22.20 1.82
C LYS A 136 6.25 21.56 1.74
N LYS A 137 5.72 21.31 0.54
CA LYS A 137 4.36 20.76 0.34
C LYS A 137 4.29 19.27 0.58
N TYR A 138 5.37 18.55 0.29
CA TYR A 138 5.41 17.10 0.40
C TYR A 138 6.51 16.65 1.35
N GLU A 139 6.37 15.43 1.85
CA GLU A 139 7.24 14.89 2.88
C GLU A 139 7.53 13.41 2.63
N VAL A 140 8.80 13.05 2.79
CA VAL A 140 9.25 11.67 2.98
C VAL A 140 9.23 11.37 4.47
N THR A 141 8.60 10.26 4.83
CA THR A 141 8.71 9.70 6.19
C THR A 141 9.69 8.54 6.18
N VAL A 142 10.51 8.45 7.22
CA VAL A 142 11.38 7.30 7.48
C VAL A 142 10.84 6.58 8.69
N THR A 143 10.43 5.32 8.53
CA THR A 143 9.78 4.55 9.58
C THR A 143 10.46 3.22 9.87
N SER A 144 10.50 2.82 11.13
CA SER A 144 10.87 1.47 11.57
C SER A 144 9.65 0.56 11.54
N SER A 145 9.69 -0.54 10.80
CA SER A 145 8.58 -1.51 10.78
C SER A 145 9.06 -2.90 10.41
N THR A 146 8.16 -3.87 10.37
CA THR A 146 8.46 -5.28 10.01
C THR A 146 7.39 -5.81 9.06
N GLY A 147 7.37 -7.13 8.82
CA GLY A 147 6.33 -7.79 8.02
C GLY A 147 6.72 -8.12 6.57
N GLY A 148 7.99 -7.91 6.19
CA GLY A 148 8.52 -8.34 4.88
C GLY A 148 8.04 -7.51 3.68
N VAL A 149 8.60 -7.78 2.51
CA VAL A 149 8.36 -6.97 1.30
C VAL A 149 6.91 -7.08 0.79
N GLY A 150 6.46 -8.30 0.50
CA GLY A 150 5.15 -8.55 -0.12
C GLY A 150 3.96 -7.97 0.68
N PRO A 151 3.81 -8.29 1.98
CA PRO A 151 2.71 -7.75 2.79
C PRO A 151 2.71 -6.23 2.90
N ASN A 152 3.90 -5.61 2.97
CA ASN A 152 4.01 -4.15 3.00
C ASN A 152 3.61 -3.51 1.66
N LEU A 153 4.06 -4.07 0.54
CA LEU A 153 3.66 -3.60 -0.80
C LEU A 153 2.18 -3.78 -1.05
N LYS A 154 1.60 -4.93 -0.68
CA LYS A 154 0.16 -5.18 -0.79
C LYS A 154 -0.65 -4.14 -0.02
N ARG A 155 -0.24 -3.80 1.21
CA ARG A 155 -0.90 -2.76 2.01
C ARG A 155 -0.82 -1.39 1.34
N TRP A 156 0.32 -1.03 0.75
CA TRP A 156 0.46 0.25 0.06
C TRP A 156 -0.37 0.29 -1.24
N ALA A 157 -0.30 -0.78 -2.03
CA ALA A 157 -1.01 -0.92 -3.30
C ALA A 157 -2.52 -0.94 -3.12
N VAL A 158 -3.03 -1.89 -2.34
CA VAL A 158 -4.47 -2.15 -2.22
C VAL A 158 -5.10 -1.18 -1.22
N ASP A 159 -4.60 -1.15 0.02
CA ASP A 159 -5.31 -0.45 1.09
C ASP A 159 -5.17 1.08 1.01
N GLN A 160 -4.00 1.56 0.58
CA GLN A 160 -3.70 3.00 0.52
C GLN A 160 -3.95 3.60 -0.86
N LEU A 161 -3.51 2.93 -1.92
CA LEU A 161 -3.65 3.42 -3.30
C LEU A 161 -4.91 2.91 -4.01
N GLY A 162 -5.62 1.93 -3.45
CA GLY A 162 -6.86 1.42 -4.03
C GLY A 162 -6.66 0.59 -5.29
N MET A 163 -5.50 -0.06 -5.45
CA MET A 163 -5.30 -1.04 -6.51
C MET A 163 -6.24 -2.24 -6.31
N PRO A 164 -6.82 -2.81 -7.38
CA PRO A 164 -7.79 -3.90 -7.27
C PRO A 164 -7.20 -5.18 -6.67
N SER A 165 -5.92 -5.43 -6.91
CA SER A 165 -5.18 -6.58 -6.40
C SER A 165 -3.68 -6.27 -6.32
N PHE A 166 -2.97 -7.06 -5.51
CA PHE A 166 -1.51 -7.10 -5.47
C PHE A 166 -1.05 -8.50 -5.04
N GLY A 167 -0.37 -9.20 -5.95
CA GLY A 167 0.16 -10.56 -5.79
C GLY A 167 1.67 -10.60 -5.54
N GLU A 168 2.21 -11.80 -5.35
CA GLU A 168 3.65 -12.01 -5.14
C GLU A 168 4.44 -11.68 -6.42
N GLU A 169 3.90 -12.05 -7.57
CA GLU A 169 4.45 -11.77 -8.90
C GLU A 169 4.49 -10.26 -9.22
N ASP A 170 3.72 -9.44 -8.50
CA ASP A 170 3.73 -7.99 -8.66
C ASP A 170 4.94 -7.33 -8.00
N VAL A 171 5.56 -7.98 -7.00
CA VAL A 171 6.71 -7.42 -6.28
C VAL A 171 7.82 -7.00 -7.26
N ALA A 172 8.18 -7.87 -8.21
CA ALA A 172 9.22 -7.57 -9.19
C ALA A 172 8.80 -6.49 -10.22
N LYS A 173 7.50 -6.26 -10.43
CA LYS A 173 6.99 -5.25 -11.38
C LYS A 173 7.11 -3.83 -10.83
N TYR A 174 6.96 -3.69 -9.52
CA TYR A 174 6.90 -2.40 -8.84
C TYR A 174 8.13 -2.10 -8.01
N THR A 175 9.13 -3.00 -8.01
CA THR A 175 10.38 -2.78 -7.30
C THR A 175 11.61 -2.82 -8.20
N LYS A 176 12.62 -2.05 -7.80
CA LYS A 176 13.96 -2.08 -8.38
C LYS A 176 14.98 -2.15 -7.26
N THR A 177 16.02 -2.96 -7.43
CA THR A 177 17.12 -3.00 -6.45
C THR A 177 17.91 -1.70 -6.51
N ILE A 178 18.33 -1.21 -5.35
CA ILE A 178 19.28 -0.10 -5.20
C ILE A 178 20.46 -0.62 -4.38
N ASP A 179 21.68 -0.35 -4.83
CA ASP A 179 22.90 -0.49 -4.03
C ASP A 179 23.22 0.87 -3.38
N ALA A 180 23.18 0.92 -2.04
CA ALA A 180 23.41 2.13 -1.25
C ALA A 180 24.49 1.88 -0.20
N LYS A 181 25.68 2.45 -0.39
CA LYS A 181 26.84 2.33 0.53
C LYS A 181 27.08 0.90 1.05
N GLY A 182 26.97 -0.12 0.18
CA GLY A 182 27.18 -1.54 0.51
C GLY A 182 25.95 -2.29 1.05
N VAL A 183 24.79 -1.62 1.16
CA VAL A 183 23.51 -2.22 1.53
C VAL A 183 22.58 -2.27 0.31
N LYS A 184 21.95 -3.42 0.07
CA LYS A 184 20.89 -3.54 -0.94
C LYS A 184 19.55 -3.10 -0.37
N GLY A 185 18.85 -2.23 -1.08
CA GLY A 185 17.46 -1.85 -0.82
C GLY A 185 16.55 -2.16 -2.02
N LEU A 186 15.25 -2.00 -1.81
CA LEU A 186 14.23 -2.07 -2.86
C LEU A 186 13.54 -0.72 -3.01
N ARG A 187 13.76 -0.04 -4.14
CA ARG A 187 12.96 1.10 -4.61
C ARG A 187 11.57 0.59 -4.97
N VAL A 188 10.51 1.30 -4.60
CA VAL A 188 9.12 0.97 -4.89
C VAL A 188 8.48 2.10 -5.70
N ASP A 189 7.77 1.78 -6.79
CA ASP A 189 6.84 2.70 -7.49
C ASP A 189 5.44 2.09 -7.46
N LEU A 190 4.49 2.76 -6.85
CA LEU A 190 3.09 2.35 -6.94
C LEU A 190 2.24 3.54 -7.33
N ARG A 191 1.21 3.30 -8.15
CA ARG A 191 0.20 4.27 -8.52
C ARG A 191 -1.19 3.68 -8.33
N GLY A 192 -2.16 4.54 -8.01
CA GLY A 192 -3.55 4.12 -7.87
C GLY A 192 -4.51 5.31 -7.70
N PRO A 193 -5.82 5.04 -7.77
CA PRO A 193 -6.86 6.08 -7.77
C PRO A 193 -7.10 6.72 -6.39
N LYS A 194 -6.71 6.06 -5.29
CA LYS A 194 -7.01 6.53 -3.94
C LYS A 194 -5.88 7.38 -3.35
N ASN A 195 -6.24 8.48 -2.69
CA ASN A 195 -5.28 9.32 -1.97
C ASN A 195 -4.73 8.59 -0.74
N PRO A 196 -3.42 8.26 -0.69
CA PRO A 196 -2.82 7.54 0.43
C PRO A 196 -2.65 8.42 1.69
N ALA A 197 -2.80 9.75 1.59
CA ALA A 197 -2.69 10.68 2.72
C ALA A 197 -3.76 10.47 3.80
N GLY A 198 -4.85 9.75 3.51
CA GLY A 198 -5.84 9.37 4.51
C GLY A 198 -5.36 8.30 5.52
N GLY A 199 -4.24 7.62 5.26
CA GLY A 199 -3.71 6.52 6.09
C GLY A 199 -2.56 6.90 7.03
N MET A 200 -2.02 8.11 6.93
CA MET A 200 -0.99 8.64 7.81
C MET A 200 -1.37 10.08 8.13
N GLY A 201 -1.61 10.39 9.41
CA GLY A 201 -2.07 11.69 9.89
C GLY A 201 -1.14 12.87 9.60
N GLY A 202 -0.99 13.21 8.32
CA GLY A 202 -0.51 14.48 7.82
C GLY A 202 -1.67 15.47 7.75
N PRO A 203 -1.38 16.78 7.77
CA PRO A 203 -2.39 17.82 7.90
C PRO A 203 -3.43 17.71 6.79
N MET A 204 -4.70 17.58 7.20
CA MET A 204 -5.86 17.69 6.32
C MET A 204 -5.74 19.02 5.59
N MET A 205 -5.53 18.94 4.27
CA MET A 205 -5.60 20.13 3.42
C MET A 205 -7.07 20.56 3.42
N GLY A 206 -7.39 21.53 4.28
CA GLY A 206 -8.72 22.09 4.41
C GLY A 206 -9.20 22.52 3.04
N LYS A 207 -10.35 21.98 2.62
CA LYS A 207 -11.10 22.54 1.50
C LYS A 207 -11.41 24.00 1.88
N LYS A 208 -10.97 24.93 1.04
CA LYS A 208 -11.54 26.27 1.02
C LYS A 208 -12.95 26.20 0.42
#